data_AF-A0A0C2TVK0-F1
#
_entry.id   AF-A0A0C2TVK0-F1
#
_cell.length_a   1.000
_cell.length_b   1.000
_cell.length_c   1.000
_cell.angle_alpha   90.00
_cell.angle_beta   90.00
_cell.angle_gamma   90.00
#
_symmetry.space_group_name_H-M   'P 1'
#
loop_
_entity.id
_entity.type
_entity.pdbx_description
1 polymer ?
#
loop_
_entity_poly.entity_id
_entity_poly.type
_entity_poly.pdbx_seq_one_letter_code
_entity_poly.pdbx_strand_id
1 'polypeptide(L)'
;MSLQISSSRCFRRLFLSSFPPELLNEIVHYSSTPDLLTFCQISKQFYIITVRLLYRVVVLAWPVQAVKFCRTILTLRVAAFAVRRFTIAFPVKHLSRNFFGLIAKALARTVYLEALDISNALPLLVQLGPTSFRCLTQCSLPYSTKLVQFLKTHQRIQNLAVQPPTRHHVSHLVTDEFPYILLPRLETYVGPSKVAQFVTPRSNVCLLTIFWDSAPPDLVVHSLALSKKDVHTLDNVVVRWDPALFTAIATCLPGVVMLRIRNANLSNANIEPFFENVLSLLPKFRSLINFSISHIYNMPVEVADLEKEYKTVVRWGQVVPTLQICTLRSMLCWRLVVLHLTSFL
;
A
#
# COMPACT_ATOMS: atom_id res chain seq x y z
N MET A 1 66.29 24.55 -35.54
CA MET A 1 64.84 24.81 -35.68
C MET A 1 64.12 24.21 -34.47
N SER A 2 63.87 25.06 -33.47
CA SER A 2 63.28 24.70 -32.18
C SER A 2 61.83 25.20 -32.13
N LEU A 3 60.87 24.28 -32.21
CA LEU A 3 59.45 24.56 -32.08
C LEU A 3 59.08 24.66 -30.59
N GLN A 4 58.88 25.90 -30.10
CA GLN A 4 58.24 26.17 -28.82
C GLN A 4 56.75 25.86 -28.91
N ILE A 5 56.31 24.78 -28.27
CA ILE A 5 54.88 24.50 -28.06
C ILE A 5 54.45 25.25 -26.80
N SER A 6 53.86 26.43 -27.01
CA SER A 6 53.13 27.18 -25.98
C SER A 6 51.85 26.43 -25.61
N SER A 7 51.91 25.60 -24.56
CA SER A 7 50.76 24.87 -24.04
C SER A 7 50.04 25.66 -22.95
N SER A 8 49.54 26.86 -23.27
CA SER A 8 48.62 27.60 -22.39
C SER A 8 47.18 27.15 -22.62
N ARG A 9 46.87 25.88 -22.33
CA ARG A 9 45.47 25.44 -22.22
C ARG A 9 44.93 25.96 -20.89
N CYS A 10 44.49 27.22 -20.92
CA CYS A 10 43.59 27.79 -19.94
C CYS A 10 42.27 27.02 -20.05
N PHE A 11 42.19 25.83 -19.43
CA PHE A 11 40.92 25.22 -19.09
C PHE A 11 40.25 26.20 -18.14
N ARG A 12 39.44 27.10 -18.73
CA ARG A 12 38.49 27.91 -17.97
C ARG A 12 37.79 26.92 -17.07
N ARG A 13 38.01 27.03 -15.75
CA ARG A 13 37.22 26.31 -14.76
C ARG A 13 35.78 26.63 -15.14
N LEU A 14 35.08 25.67 -15.76
CA LEU A 14 33.66 25.77 -16.00
C LEU A 14 33.08 25.92 -14.59
N PHE A 15 32.72 27.14 -14.25
CA PHE A 15 32.27 27.46 -12.91
C PHE A 15 30.95 26.74 -12.73
N LEU A 16 30.96 25.61 -12.03
CA LEU A 16 29.75 24.85 -11.68
C LEU A 16 28.73 25.75 -10.95
N SER A 17 29.19 26.85 -10.34
CA SER A 17 28.36 27.91 -9.75
C SER A 17 27.56 28.74 -10.75
N SER A 18 27.83 28.65 -12.05
CA SER A 18 27.06 29.34 -13.10
C SER A 18 25.83 28.54 -13.56
N PHE A 19 25.73 27.26 -13.18
CA PHE A 19 24.56 26.47 -13.52
C PHE A 19 23.39 26.82 -12.59
N PRO A 20 22.18 26.98 -13.15
CA PRO A 20 20.96 27.04 -12.37
C PRO A 20 20.84 25.83 -11.41
N PRO A 21 20.37 26.03 -10.18
CA PRO A 21 20.25 24.96 -9.20
C PRO A 21 19.34 23.82 -9.66
N GLU A 22 18.40 24.09 -10.57
CA GLU A 22 17.51 23.10 -11.18
C GLU A 22 18.31 22.11 -12.04
N LEU A 23 19.24 22.59 -12.87
CA LEU A 23 20.08 21.73 -13.71
C LEU A 23 21.04 20.91 -12.86
N LEU A 24 21.63 21.50 -11.82
CA LEU A 24 22.47 20.75 -10.89
C LEU A 24 21.68 19.67 -10.16
N ASN A 25 20.45 19.97 -9.75
CA ASN A 25 19.58 18.98 -9.12
C ASN A 25 19.25 17.82 -10.07
N GLU A 26 18.99 18.10 -11.35
CA GLU A 26 18.74 17.07 -12.37
C GLU A 26 19.99 16.20 -12.61
N ILE A 27 21.18 16.80 -12.73
CA ILE A 27 22.44 16.05 -12.91
C ILE A 27 22.69 15.13 -11.71
N VAL A 28 22.56 15.66 -10.50
CA VAL A 28 22.79 14.90 -9.25
C VAL A 28 21.71 13.83 -9.05
N HIS A 29 20.49 14.01 -9.59
CA HIS A 29 19.40 13.05 -9.46
C HIS A 29 19.74 11.66 -10.03
N TYR A 30 20.50 11.60 -11.13
CA TYR A 30 20.90 10.34 -11.77
C TYR A 30 22.21 9.75 -11.23
N SER A 31 22.81 10.38 -10.22
CA SER A 31 24.10 9.97 -9.67
C SER A 31 23.95 8.83 -8.66
N SER A 32 24.98 7.98 -8.55
CA SER A 32 25.00 6.89 -7.57
C SER A 32 25.18 7.41 -6.14
N THR A 33 24.79 6.66 -5.11
CA THR A 33 24.98 7.06 -3.71
C THR A 33 26.44 7.41 -3.37
N PRO A 34 27.47 6.65 -3.80
CA PRO A 34 28.86 7.05 -3.64
C PRO A 34 29.18 8.42 -4.26
N ASP A 35 28.68 8.70 -5.47
CA ASP A 35 28.90 9.98 -6.14
C ASP A 35 28.22 11.12 -5.39
N LEU A 36 27.00 10.90 -4.87
CA LEU A 36 26.30 11.88 -4.02
C LEU A 36 27.13 12.25 -2.78
N LEU A 37 27.79 11.27 -2.16
CA LEU A 37 28.69 11.50 -1.02
C LEU A 37 29.94 12.28 -1.43
N THR A 38 30.47 12.03 -2.62
CA THR A 38 31.58 12.82 -3.19
C THR A 38 31.14 14.26 -3.46
N PHE A 39 29.98 14.46 -4.10
CA PHE A 39 29.41 15.78 -4.37
C PHE A 39 29.17 16.60 -3.09
N CYS A 40 28.76 15.95 -1.99
CA CYS A 40 28.64 16.60 -0.68
C CYS A 40 29.93 17.32 -0.23
N GLN A 41 31.10 16.83 -0.66
CA GLN A 41 32.40 17.34 -0.23
C GLN A 41 32.94 18.45 -1.15
N ILE A 42 32.40 18.59 -2.37
CA ILE A 42 32.94 19.51 -3.38
C ILE A 42 32.55 20.96 -3.09
N SER A 43 31.28 21.22 -2.74
CA SER A 43 30.80 22.59 -2.47
C SER A 43 29.57 22.61 -1.57
N LYS A 44 29.29 23.77 -0.97
CA LYS A 44 28.08 24.00 -0.16
C LYS A 44 26.78 23.86 -0.98
N GLN A 45 26.78 24.24 -2.26
CA GLN A 45 25.61 24.14 -3.13
C GLN A 45 25.29 22.67 -3.44
N PHE A 46 26.31 21.91 -3.84
CA PHE A 46 26.18 20.46 -4.02
C PHE A 46 25.74 19.78 -2.72
N TYR A 47 26.36 20.12 -1.58
CA TYR A 47 25.97 19.60 -0.27
C TYR A 47 24.47 19.74 0.02
N ILE A 48 23.85 20.91 -0.24
CA ILE A 48 22.41 21.11 -0.01
C ILE A 48 21.58 20.21 -0.92
N ILE A 49 21.94 20.11 -2.20
CA ILE A 49 21.22 19.31 -3.21
C ILE A 49 21.34 17.81 -2.88
N THR A 50 22.57 17.34 -2.61
CA THR A 50 22.86 15.93 -2.36
C THR A 50 22.29 15.46 -1.04
N VAL A 51 22.36 16.26 0.03
CA VAL A 51 21.70 15.93 1.32
C VAL A 51 20.19 15.78 1.13
N ARG A 52 19.57 16.63 0.30
CA ARG A 52 18.14 16.50 -0.01
C ARG A 52 17.82 15.17 -0.67
N LEU A 53 18.65 14.70 -1.59
CA LEU A 53 18.45 13.43 -2.30
C LEU A 53 18.76 12.22 -1.41
N LEU A 54 19.88 12.23 -0.69
CA LEU A 54 20.32 11.16 0.21
C LEU A 54 19.32 10.87 1.32
N TYR A 55 18.67 11.91 1.87
CA TYR A 55 17.70 11.77 2.96
C TYR A 55 16.25 11.75 2.49
N ARG A 56 15.97 11.84 1.18
CA ARG A 56 14.59 11.88 0.66
C ARG A 56 13.80 10.63 1.03
N VAL A 57 14.43 9.46 0.86
CA VAL A 57 13.85 8.14 1.12
C VAL A 57 14.74 7.41 2.10
N VAL A 58 14.22 7.18 3.30
CA VAL A 58 14.96 6.57 4.40
C VAL A 58 14.37 5.20 4.68
N VAL A 59 15.15 4.16 4.41
CA VAL A 59 14.83 2.79 4.79
C VAL A 59 15.84 2.32 5.81
N LEU A 60 15.37 2.09 7.04
CA LEU A 60 16.23 1.60 8.12
C LEU A 60 16.14 0.08 8.15
N ALA A 61 17.24 -0.58 7.80
CA ALA A 61 17.34 -2.05 7.79
C ALA A 61 17.97 -2.60 9.07
N TRP A 62 18.56 -1.74 9.92
CA TRP A 62 19.21 -2.15 11.15
C TRP A 62 19.03 -1.12 12.29
N PRO A 63 18.96 -1.53 13.56
CA PRO A 63 18.84 -0.60 14.70
C PRO A 63 19.99 0.41 14.79
N VAL A 64 21.22 0.00 14.47
CA VAL A 64 22.40 0.89 14.49
C VAL A 64 22.25 2.02 13.47
N GLN A 65 21.72 1.72 12.28
CA GLN A 65 21.42 2.73 11.26
C GLN A 65 20.34 3.71 11.76
N ALA A 66 19.31 3.19 12.43
CA ALA A 66 18.25 4.03 13.01
C ALA A 66 18.81 5.05 13.99
N VAL A 67 19.72 4.64 14.90
CA VAL A 67 20.34 5.56 15.86
C VAL A 67 21.19 6.61 15.14
N LYS A 68 22.02 6.22 14.17
CA LYS A 68 22.84 7.15 13.37
C LYS A 68 21.98 8.16 12.61
N PHE A 69 20.92 7.68 11.96
CA PHE A 69 19.93 8.51 11.28
C PHE A 69 19.30 9.50 12.26
N CYS A 70 18.76 9.04 13.39
CA CYS A 70 18.09 9.91 14.35
C CYS A 70 19.02 11.00 14.89
N ARG A 71 20.26 10.65 15.26
CA ARG A 71 21.27 11.64 15.69
C ARG A 71 21.53 12.68 14.61
N THR A 72 21.61 12.24 13.34
CA THR A 72 21.82 13.15 12.21
C THR A 72 20.62 14.09 12.01
N ILE A 73 19.39 13.57 11.98
CA ILE A 73 18.16 14.38 11.83
C ILE A 73 17.97 15.35 12.99
N LEU A 74 18.36 14.97 14.20
CA LEU A 74 18.33 15.82 15.38
C LEU A 74 19.42 16.90 15.40
N THR A 75 20.47 16.77 14.58
CA THR A 75 21.55 17.77 14.52
C THR A 75 21.43 18.64 13.28
N LEU A 76 21.09 18.04 12.14
CA LEU A 76 21.12 18.67 10.82
C LEU A 76 19.70 18.93 10.31
N ARG A 77 19.25 20.18 10.46
CA ARG A 77 17.91 20.62 10.03
C ARG A 77 17.64 20.39 8.54
N VAL A 78 18.66 20.57 7.68
CA VAL A 78 18.53 20.36 6.22
C VAL A 78 18.17 18.91 5.91
N ALA A 79 18.80 17.94 6.59
CA ALA A 79 18.45 16.52 6.43
C ALA A 79 17.05 16.22 6.96
N ALA A 80 16.64 16.80 8.09
CA ALA A 80 15.27 16.65 8.62
C ALA A 80 14.21 17.13 7.61
N PHE A 81 14.47 18.25 6.93
CA PHE A 81 13.57 18.79 5.91
C PHE A 81 13.65 18.06 4.57
N ALA A 82 14.66 17.23 4.35
CA ALA A 82 14.79 16.41 3.16
C ALA A 82 13.87 15.17 3.20
N VAL A 83 13.61 14.62 4.39
CA VAL A 83 12.84 13.37 4.53
C VAL A 83 11.44 13.50 3.95
N ARG A 84 11.12 12.62 3.00
CA ARG A 84 9.78 12.47 2.39
C ARG A 84 9.18 11.11 2.68
N ARG A 85 10.00 10.06 2.69
CA ARG A 85 9.55 8.68 2.95
C ARG A 85 10.41 8.06 4.05
N PHE A 86 9.78 7.44 5.02
CA PHE A 86 10.45 6.78 6.14
C PHE A 86 9.89 5.37 6.36
N THR A 87 10.77 4.38 6.41
CA THR A 87 10.42 2.96 6.58
C THR A 87 11.32 2.29 7.61
N ILE A 88 10.71 1.51 8.51
CA ILE A 88 11.43 0.56 9.39
C ILE A 88 11.27 -0.85 8.82
N ALA A 89 12.36 -1.40 8.29
CA ALA A 89 12.39 -2.71 7.62
C ALA A 89 12.99 -3.84 8.47
N PHE A 90 13.36 -3.57 9.73
CA PHE A 90 13.91 -4.58 10.63
C PHE A 90 12.90 -5.06 11.67
N PRO A 91 13.03 -6.30 12.18
CA PRO A 91 12.24 -6.77 13.29
C PRO A 91 12.57 -5.96 14.55
N VAL A 92 11.55 -5.39 15.18
CA VAL A 92 11.73 -4.53 16.36
C VAL A 92 11.67 -5.28 17.70
N LYS A 93 11.69 -6.61 17.65
CA LYS A 93 11.62 -7.46 18.85
C LYS A 93 12.75 -7.06 19.80
N HIS A 94 12.44 -6.92 21.09
CA HIS A 94 13.40 -6.62 22.17
C HIS A 94 14.04 -5.22 22.16
N LEU A 95 13.55 -4.27 21.35
CA LEU A 95 14.05 -2.90 21.41
C LEU A 95 13.42 -2.10 22.55
N SER A 96 14.22 -1.25 23.19
CA SER A 96 13.79 -0.49 24.37
C SER A 96 12.85 0.67 24.00
N ARG A 97 12.03 1.12 24.96
CA ARG A 97 11.18 2.31 24.78
C ARG A 97 11.99 3.57 24.41
N ASN A 98 13.19 3.71 24.95
CA ASN A 98 14.09 4.83 24.67
C ASN A 98 14.52 4.86 23.20
N PHE A 99 14.70 3.70 22.58
CA PHE A 99 15.00 3.59 21.15
C PHE A 99 13.87 4.19 20.29
N PHE A 100 12.62 3.80 20.57
CA PHE A 100 11.46 4.37 19.85
C PHE A 100 11.22 5.84 20.18
N GLY A 101 11.50 6.26 21.41
CA GLY A 101 11.45 7.67 21.80
C GLY A 101 12.45 8.52 21.01
N LEU A 102 13.65 8.00 20.73
CA LEU A 102 14.63 8.66 19.88
C LEU A 102 14.13 8.81 18.44
N ILE A 103 13.52 7.76 17.88
CA ILE A 103 12.94 7.80 16.52
C ILE A 103 11.78 8.80 16.46
N ALA A 104 10.86 8.75 17.43
CA ALA A 104 9.73 9.68 17.47
C ALA A 104 10.20 11.14 17.54
N LYS A 105 11.20 11.44 18.38
CA LYS A 105 11.82 12.78 18.45
C LYS A 105 12.45 13.22 17.13
N ALA A 106 13.11 12.31 16.42
CA ALA A 106 13.69 12.62 15.10
C ALA A 106 12.59 12.86 14.05
N LEU A 107 11.58 11.99 13.99
CA LEU A 107 10.46 12.12 13.05
C LEU A 107 9.63 13.39 13.28
N ALA A 108 9.47 13.84 14.53
CA ALA A 108 8.81 15.12 14.83
C ALA A 108 9.49 16.33 14.16
N ARG A 109 10.74 16.21 13.70
CA ARG A 109 11.44 17.26 12.91
C ARG A 109 11.25 17.15 11.41
N THR A 110 10.66 16.06 10.92
CA THR A 110 10.45 15.79 9.49
C THR A 110 9.14 16.41 9.01
N VAL A 111 9.14 17.73 8.80
CA VAL A 111 7.94 18.53 8.50
C VAL A 111 7.24 18.11 7.20
N TYR A 112 8.01 17.62 6.23
CA TYR A 112 7.56 17.27 4.89
C TYR A 112 7.41 15.76 4.68
N LEU A 113 7.27 14.99 5.77
CA LEU A 113 7.07 13.54 5.65
C LEU A 113 5.74 13.25 4.91
N GLU A 114 5.84 12.57 3.79
CA GLU A 114 4.72 12.20 2.90
C GLU A 114 4.30 10.75 3.08
N ALA A 115 5.26 9.84 3.31
CA ALA A 115 5.02 8.42 3.50
C ALA A 115 5.69 7.88 4.77
N LEU A 116 4.93 7.14 5.58
CA LEU A 116 5.40 6.52 6.82
C LEU A 116 5.06 5.02 6.84
N ASP A 117 6.08 4.16 6.85
CA ASP A 117 5.91 2.73 7.05
C ASP A 117 6.57 2.25 8.35
N ILE A 118 5.70 1.98 9.32
CA ILE A 118 6.07 1.48 10.64
C ILE A 118 5.24 0.23 10.99
N SER A 119 4.77 -0.47 9.96
CA SER A 119 3.98 -1.70 10.03
C SER A 119 4.49 -2.72 11.06
N ASN A 120 5.81 -2.83 11.19
CA ASN A 120 6.47 -3.75 12.11
C ASN A 120 6.87 -3.12 13.46
N ALA A 121 6.49 -1.87 13.73
CA ALA A 121 6.98 -1.08 14.86
C ALA A 121 5.85 -0.52 15.75
N LEU A 122 5.01 -1.40 16.30
CA LEU A 122 3.90 -1.02 17.20
C LEU A 122 4.31 -0.04 18.32
N PRO A 123 5.41 -0.23 19.06
CA PRO A 123 5.80 0.71 20.11
C PRO A 123 6.06 2.14 19.59
N LEU A 124 6.49 2.29 18.33
CA LEU A 124 6.70 3.59 17.71
C LEU A 124 5.37 4.32 17.44
N LEU A 125 4.34 3.60 16.98
CA LEU A 125 3.01 4.19 16.77
C LEU A 125 2.47 4.82 18.07
N VAL A 126 2.70 4.16 19.21
CA VAL A 126 2.33 4.69 20.53
C VAL A 126 3.06 6.01 20.83
N GLN A 127 4.36 6.11 20.51
CA GLN A 127 5.13 7.34 20.71
C GLN A 127 4.79 8.45 19.71
N LEU A 128 4.28 8.10 18.53
CA LEU A 128 3.89 9.06 17.49
C LEU A 128 2.49 9.64 17.68
N GLY A 129 1.67 9.11 18.59
CA GLY A 129 0.31 9.60 18.87
C GLY A 129 0.15 11.13 18.96
N PRO A 130 1.04 11.89 19.65
CA PRO A 130 0.94 13.35 19.73
C PRO A 130 1.56 14.09 18.53
N THR A 131 2.25 13.40 17.62
CA THR A 131 2.95 14.04 16.50
C THR A 131 1.98 14.28 15.34
N SER A 132 2.08 15.44 14.70
CA SER A 132 1.29 15.78 13.51
C SER A 132 2.20 15.95 12.29
N PHE A 133 1.94 15.13 11.26
CA PHE A 133 2.63 15.16 9.98
C PHE A 133 1.72 15.80 8.93
N ARG A 134 1.88 17.11 8.71
CA ARG A 134 0.99 17.91 7.85
C ARG A 134 0.96 17.47 6.37
N CYS A 135 2.04 16.84 5.91
CA CYS A 135 2.22 16.37 4.54
C CYS A 135 1.94 14.87 4.38
N LEU A 136 1.58 14.16 5.45
CA LEU A 136 1.41 12.71 5.40
C LEU A 136 0.20 12.33 4.55
N THR A 137 0.46 11.59 3.48
CA THR A 137 -0.55 11.09 2.53
C THR A 137 -0.55 9.57 2.46
N GLN A 138 0.56 8.91 2.81
CA GLN A 138 0.69 7.46 2.76
C GLN A 138 1.15 6.92 4.10
N CYS A 139 0.47 5.91 4.63
CA CYS A 139 0.96 5.24 5.83
C CYS A 139 0.70 3.73 5.82
N SER A 140 1.64 3.00 6.38
CA SER A 140 1.57 1.56 6.65
C SER A 140 1.81 1.37 8.15
N LEU A 141 0.77 0.97 8.87
CA LEU A 141 0.69 1.03 10.32
C LEU A 141 0.36 -0.35 10.92
N PRO A 142 0.85 -0.65 12.13
CA PRO A 142 0.41 -1.83 12.87
C PRO A 142 -1.01 -1.62 13.41
N TYR A 143 -1.82 -2.67 13.45
CA TYR A 143 -3.11 -2.65 14.15
C TYR A 143 -2.93 -2.41 15.66
N SER A 144 -3.65 -1.44 16.22
CA SER A 144 -3.52 -1.02 17.63
C SER A 144 -4.64 -0.07 18.06
N THR A 145 -4.91 0.00 19.37
CA THR A 145 -5.82 1.02 19.94
C THR A 145 -5.32 2.46 19.71
N LYS A 146 -4.01 2.66 19.54
CA LYS A 146 -3.43 3.98 19.20
C LYS A 146 -3.58 4.36 17.73
N LEU A 147 -3.99 3.42 16.87
CA LEU A 147 -4.25 3.69 15.45
C LEU A 147 -5.33 4.76 15.28
N VAL A 148 -6.41 4.70 16.06
CA VAL A 148 -7.53 5.66 16.01
C VAL A 148 -7.04 7.08 16.24
N GLN A 149 -6.28 7.28 17.33
CA GLN A 149 -5.75 8.60 17.70
C GLN A 149 -4.83 9.15 16.59
N PHE A 150 -3.98 8.29 16.02
CA PHE A 150 -3.10 8.66 14.93
C PHE A 150 -3.88 9.04 13.67
N LEU A 151 -4.90 8.27 13.27
CA LEU A 151 -5.67 8.58 12.06
C LEU A 151 -6.49 9.86 12.20
N LYS A 152 -7.05 10.13 13.39
CA LYS A 152 -7.80 11.37 13.67
C LYS A 152 -6.97 12.64 13.45
N THR A 153 -5.66 12.59 13.70
CA THR A 153 -4.75 13.73 13.50
C THR A 153 -4.24 13.87 12.05
N HIS A 154 -4.52 12.89 11.18
CA HIS A 154 -3.97 12.82 9.82
C HIS A 154 -5.06 12.61 8.74
N GLN A 155 -6.02 13.52 8.65
CA GLN A 155 -7.15 13.43 7.69
C GLN A 155 -6.77 13.57 6.20
N ARG A 156 -5.49 13.84 5.90
CA ARG A 156 -4.95 13.96 4.52
C ARG A 156 -4.47 12.63 3.94
N ILE A 157 -4.54 11.54 4.70
CA ILE A 157 -4.16 10.20 4.23
C ILE A 157 -4.99 9.82 3.00
N GLN A 158 -4.28 9.42 1.94
CA GLN A 158 -4.79 8.90 0.68
C GLN A 158 -4.62 7.39 0.61
N ASN A 159 -3.49 6.87 1.10
CA ASN A 159 -3.16 5.44 1.08
C ASN A 159 -2.94 4.96 2.50
N LEU A 160 -3.84 4.10 2.99
CA LEU A 160 -3.75 3.50 4.31
C LEU A 160 -3.55 1.99 4.19
N ALA A 161 -2.43 1.51 4.69
CA ALA A 161 -2.21 0.10 4.96
C ALA A 161 -2.19 -0.13 6.47
N VAL A 162 -2.94 -1.13 6.94
CA VAL A 162 -2.95 -1.58 8.33
C VAL A 162 -2.60 -3.06 8.34
N GLN A 163 -1.50 -3.41 8.99
CA GLN A 163 -1.12 -4.81 9.11
C GLN A 163 -2.08 -5.52 10.07
N PRO A 164 -2.54 -6.74 9.74
CA PRO A 164 -3.33 -7.53 10.66
C PRO A 164 -2.53 -7.82 11.94
N PRO A 165 -3.20 -8.01 13.09
CA PRO A 165 -2.54 -8.35 14.33
C PRO A 165 -1.73 -9.65 14.13
N THR A 166 -0.45 -9.63 14.47
CA THR A 166 0.36 -10.85 14.47
C THR A 166 -0.13 -11.76 15.59
N ARG A 167 -0.03 -13.09 15.42
CA ARG A 167 -0.51 -14.09 16.39
C ARG A 167 0.00 -13.84 17.82
N HIS A 168 1.14 -13.19 17.97
CA HIS A 168 1.77 -12.87 19.27
C HIS A 168 1.18 -11.64 19.97
N HIS A 169 0.27 -10.88 19.34
CA HIS A 169 -0.30 -9.64 19.89
C HIS A 169 -1.82 -9.69 20.10
N VAL A 170 -2.45 -10.86 19.90
CA VAL A 170 -3.92 -11.00 19.94
C VAL A 170 -4.48 -10.95 21.36
N SER A 171 -3.69 -11.30 22.39
CA SER A 171 -4.19 -11.51 23.76
C SER A 171 -4.67 -10.26 24.50
N HIS A 172 -4.39 -9.04 24.00
CA HIS A 172 -4.74 -7.79 24.69
C HIS A 172 -5.51 -6.79 23.83
N LEU A 173 -5.88 -7.15 22.61
CA LEU A 173 -6.73 -6.30 21.76
C LEU A 173 -8.20 -6.60 22.09
N VAL A 174 -8.52 -6.20 23.32
CA VAL A 174 -9.84 -6.19 23.95
C VAL A 174 -10.81 -5.40 23.06
N THR A 175 -12.07 -5.80 23.19
CA THR A 175 -13.36 -5.39 22.61
C THR A 175 -13.66 -3.89 22.47
N ASP A 176 -12.65 -3.03 22.41
CA ASP A 176 -12.85 -1.59 22.28
C ASP A 176 -13.54 -1.27 20.96
N GLU A 177 -14.71 -0.65 21.09
CA GLU A 177 -15.45 -0.06 19.98
C GLU A 177 -14.51 0.90 19.24
N PHE A 178 -14.19 0.57 17.99
CA PHE A 178 -13.42 1.45 17.14
C PHE A 178 -14.36 2.61 16.75
N PRO A 179 -14.09 3.86 17.14
CA PRO A 179 -14.97 4.94 16.77
C PRO A 179 -14.82 5.23 15.28
N TYR A 180 -15.86 5.81 14.69
CA TYR A 180 -15.84 6.28 13.32
C TYR A 180 -14.71 7.31 13.06
N ILE A 181 -14.01 7.17 11.92
CA ILE A 181 -12.86 8.00 11.54
C ILE A 181 -13.09 8.59 10.15
N LEU A 182 -13.15 9.92 10.08
CA LEU A 182 -13.27 10.63 8.80
C LEU A 182 -11.92 10.75 8.10
N LEU A 183 -11.73 9.99 7.02
CA LEU A 183 -10.60 10.14 6.10
C LEU A 183 -11.11 10.54 4.70
N PRO A 184 -11.50 11.81 4.49
CA PRO A 184 -12.19 12.25 3.27
C PRO A 184 -11.33 12.16 2.00
N ARG A 185 -10.01 11.99 2.13
CA ARG A 185 -9.07 11.85 1.01
C ARG A 185 -8.58 10.42 0.80
N LEU A 186 -9.05 9.45 1.59
CA LEU A 186 -8.63 8.06 1.45
C LEU A 186 -9.09 7.53 0.09
N GLU A 187 -8.15 7.02 -0.70
CA GLU A 187 -8.35 6.47 -2.05
C GLU A 187 -8.04 4.97 -2.07
N THR A 188 -6.99 4.56 -1.34
CA THR A 188 -6.56 3.16 -1.24
C THR A 188 -6.56 2.69 0.21
N TYR A 189 -7.17 1.54 0.45
CA TYR A 189 -7.18 0.88 1.76
C TYR A 189 -6.67 -0.56 1.66
N VAL A 190 -5.74 -0.95 2.53
CA VAL A 190 -5.28 -2.33 2.69
C VAL A 190 -5.30 -2.66 4.18
N GLY A 191 -6.12 -3.61 4.63
CA GLY A 191 -6.15 -3.93 6.06
C GLY A 191 -7.32 -4.77 6.54
N PRO A 192 -7.44 -4.98 7.86
CA PRO A 192 -8.49 -5.81 8.44
C PRO A 192 -9.90 -5.26 8.21
N SER A 193 -10.87 -6.15 7.97
CA SER A 193 -12.30 -5.81 7.85
C SER A 193 -12.82 -4.95 9.00
N LYS A 194 -12.35 -5.22 10.23
CA LYS A 194 -12.72 -4.42 11.41
C LYS A 194 -12.32 -2.96 11.33
N VAL A 195 -11.23 -2.59 10.66
CA VAL A 195 -10.82 -1.19 10.53
C VAL A 195 -11.51 -0.55 9.32
N ALA A 196 -11.66 -1.31 8.23
CA ALA A 196 -12.30 -0.86 7.00
C ALA A 196 -13.66 -0.20 7.28
N GLN A 197 -14.49 -0.82 8.12
CA GLN A 197 -15.84 -0.32 8.41
C GLN A 197 -15.90 1.06 9.07
N PHE A 198 -14.80 1.51 9.69
CA PHE A 198 -14.75 2.79 10.39
C PHE A 198 -14.02 3.89 9.62
N VAL A 199 -13.21 3.54 8.61
CA VAL A 199 -12.40 4.50 7.84
C VAL A 199 -12.94 4.74 6.43
N THR A 200 -13.75 3.82 5.91
CA THR A 200 -14.24 3.86 4.52
C THR A 200 -15.52 4.68 4.32
N PRO A 201 -16.50 4.75 5.25
CA PRO A 201 -17.68 5.56 4.99
C PRO A 201 -17.31 7.03 4.79
N ARG A 202 -17.98 7.70 3.84
CA ARG A 202 -17.74 9.09 3.44
C ARG A 202 -16.31 9.41 2.97
N SER A 203 -15.48 8.40 2.71
CA SER A 203 -14.17 8.54 2.09
C SER A 203 -14.27 8.56 0.56
N ASN A 204 -13.14 8.68 -0.15
CA ASN A 204 -13.07 8.59 -1.61
C ASN A 204 -12.48 7.24 -2.05
N VAL A 205 -12.63 6.19 -1.23
CA VAL A 205 -11.94 4.93 -1.44
C VAL A 205 -12.48 4.24 -2.69
N CYS A 206 -11.58 3.85 -3.58
CA CYS A 206 -11.91 3.13 -4.81
C CYS A 206 -11.12 1.83 -4.99
N LEU A 207 -10.01 1.67 -4.24
CA LEU A 207 -9.16 0.48 -4.27
C LEU A 207 -9.07 -0.09 -2.85
N LEU A 208 -9.57 -1.31 -2.63
CA LEU A 208 -9.55 -1.97 -1.34
C LEU A 208 -8.90 -3.36 -1.40
N THR A 209 -8.10 -3.67 -0.39
CA THR A 209 -7.69 -5.02 -0.04
C THR A 209 -8.07 -5.30 1.40
N ILE A 210 -9.04 -6.17 1.62
CA ILE A 210 -9.60 -6.45 2.95
C ILE A 210 -9.15 -7.82 3.43
N PHE A 211 -8.49 -7.86 4.59
CA PHE A 211 -8.22 -9.10 5.32
C PHE A 211 -9.42 -9.39 6.22
N TRP A 212 -10.22 -10.38 5.84
CA TRP A 212 -11.41 -10.79 6.57
C TRP A 212 -11.02 -11.57 7.82
N ASP A 213 -11.46 -11.04 8.97
CA ASP A 213 -11.22 -11.63 10.27
C ASP A 213 -12.49 -12.30 10.82
N SER A 214 -13.19 -11.65 11.75
CA SER A 214 -14.40 -12.12 12.42
C SER A 214 -15.57 -11.13 12.28
N ALA A 215 -15.40 -10.06 11.51
CA ALA A 215 -16.46 -9.07 11.30
C ALA A 215 -17.57 -9.64 10.39
N PRO A 216 -18.85 -9.37 10.68
CA PRO A 216 -19.95 -9.75 9.81
C PRO A 216 -19.79 -9.10 8.41
N PRO A 217 -19.80 -9.88 7.32
CA PRO A 217 -19.61 -9.34 5.98
C PRO A 217 -20.60 -8.24 5.60
N ASP A 218 -21.88 -8.40 5.93
CA ASP A 218 -22.93 -7.44 5.58
C ASP A 218 -22.65 -6.05 6.14
N LEU A 219 -22.22 -5.96 7.40
CA LEU A 219 -21.91 -4.69 8.07
C LEU A 219 -20.74 -3.99 7.38
N VAL A 220 -19.66 -4.74 7.13
CA VAL A 220 -18.45 -4.20 6.51
C VAL A 220 -18.74 -3.77 5.08
N VAL A 221 -19.34 -4.61 4.25
CA VAL A 221 -19.63 -4.25 2.86
C VAL A 221 -20.63 -3.10 2.76
N HIS A 222 -21.65 -3.06 3.62
CA HIS A 222 -22.57 -1.91 3.69
C HIS A 222 -21.82 -0.61 3.98
N SER A 223 -20.84 -0.64 4.90
CA SER A 223 -20.01 0.53 5.20
C SER A 223 -19.13 0.97 4.02
N LEU A 224 -18.66 0.03 3.19
CA LEU A 224 -17.91 0.34 1.96
C LEU A 224 -18.81 1.07 0.94
N ALA A 225 -20.08 0.65 0.84
CA ALA A 225 -21.06 1.27 -0.06
C ALA A 225 -21.41 2.71 0.34
N LEU A 226 -21.07 3.13 1.58
CA LEU A 226 -21.19 4.51 2.04
C LEU A 226 -19.99 5.40 1.64
N SER A 227 -19.04 4.89 0.84
CA SER A 227 -17.99 5.71 0.22
C SER A 227 -18.61 6.76 -0.71
N LYS A 228 -17.94 7.93 -0.86
CA LYS A 228 -18.34 8.97 -1.81
C LYS A 228 -18.00 8.60 -3.26
N LYS A 229 -17.04 7.70 -3.45
CA LYS A 229 -16.67 7.17 -4.76
C LYS A 229 -17.05 5.70 -4.83
N ASP A 230 -17.48 5.28 -6.01
CA ASP A 230 -17.74 3.87 -6.27
C ASP A 230 -16.48 3.05 -6.07
N VAL A 231 -16.63 1.92 -5.38
CA VAL A 231 -15.55 0.95 -5.19
C VAL A 231 -15.29 0.25 -6.52
N HIS A 232 -14.16 0.58 -7.15
CA HIS A 232 -13.79 0.03 -8.46
C HIS A 232 -13.09 -1.33 -8.33
N THR A 233 -12.15 -1.44 -7.38
CA THR A 233 -11.38 -2.67 -7.12
C THR A 233 -11.55 -3.11 -5.68
N LEU A 234 -11.98 -4.35 -5.49
CA LEU A 234 -12.13 -4.99 -4.20
C LEU A 234 -11.42 -6.34 -4.19
N ASP A 235 -10.36 -6.45 -3.41
CA ASP A 235 -9.61 -7.68 -3.16
C ASP A 235 -9.89 -8.17 -1.74
N ASN A 236 -10.42 -9.37 -1.61
CA ASN A 236 -10.84 -9.97 -0.35
C ASN A 236 -9.90 -11.12 -0.02
N VAL A 237 -9.29 -11.08 1.15
CA VAL A 237 -8.49 -12.18 1.67
C VAL A 237 -9.26 -12.84 2.80
N VAL A 238 -9.74 -14.06 2.56
CA VAL A 238 -10.59 -14.82 3.49
C VAL A 238 -9.88 -16.04 4.03
N VAL A 239 -10.27 -16.51 5.22
CA VAL A 239 -9.76 -17.78 5.79
C VAL A 239 -10.62 -18.99 5.35
N ARG A 240 -11.88 -18.73 4.97
CA ARG A 240 -12.84 -19.74 4.51
C ARG A 240 -13.71 -19.12 3.42
N TRP A 241 -14.19 -19.96 2.52
CA TRP A 241 -15.19 -19.55 1.54
C TRP A 241 -16.49 -19.19 2.28
N ASP A 242 -16.98 -17.98 2.08
CA ASP A 242 -18.14 -17.45 2.77
C ASP A 242 -19.18 -16.93 1.76
N PRO A 243 -20.26 -17.70 1.51
CA PRO A 243 -21.37 -17.26 0.66
C PRO A 243 -22.03 -15.95 1.11
N ALA A 244 -22.05 -15.65 2.42
CA ALA A 244 -22.62 -14.42 2.94
C ALA A 244 -21.81 -13.21 2.49
N LEU A 245 -20.48 -13.32 2.48
CA LEU A 245 -19.60 -12.28 1.95
C LEU A 245 -19.90 -11.97 0.48
N PHE A 246 -20.02 -12.98 -0.38
CA PHE A 246 -20.32 -12.73 -1.79
C PHE A 246 -21.72 -12.12 -1.98
N THR A 247 -22.70 -12.58 -1.19
CA THR A 247 -24.06 -12.01 -1.16
C THR A 247 -24.06 -10.53 -0.80
N ALA A 248 -23.31 -10.16 0.25
CA ALA A 248 -23.15 -8.78 0.69
C ALA A 248 -22.55 -7.92 -0.42
N ILE A 249 -21.45 -8.38 -1.05
CA ILE A 249 -20.77 -7.66 -2.14
C ILE A 249 -21.70 -7.47 -3.33
N ALA A 250 -22.36 -8.54 -3.79
CA ALA A 250 -23.26 -8.48 -4.95
C ALA A 250 -24.46 -7.55 -4.72
N THR A 251 -24.90 -7.41 -3.47
CA THR A 251 -26.07 -6.59 -3.12
C THR A 251 -25.70 -5.12 -2.91
N CYS A 252 -24.61 -4.85 -2.19
CA CYS A 252 -24.23 -3.49 -1.80
C CYS A 252 -23.26 -2.81 -2.77
N LEU A 253 -22.49 -3.57 -3.55
CA LEU A 253 -21.45 -3.06 -4.45
C LEU A 253 -21.61 -3.59 -5.90
N PRO A 254 -22.78 -3.46 -6.55
CA PRO A 254 -23.01 -4.00 -7.89
C PRO A 254 -22.18 -3.32 -8.99
N GLY A 255 -21.57 -2.16 -8.70
CA GLY A 255 -20.72 -1.40 -9.62
C GLY A 255 -19.23 -1.78 -9.61
N VAL A 256 -18.82 -2.78 -8.82
CA VAL A 256 -17.41 -3.23 -8.77
C VAL A 256 -16.96 -3.72 -10.13
N VAL A 257 -15.78 -3.28 -10.55
CA VAL A 257 -15.18 -3.63 -11.85
C VAL A 257 -14.17 -4.75 -11.73
N MET A 258 -13.40 -4.75 -10.65
CA MET A 258 -12.44 -5.81 -10.34
C MET A 258 -12.73 -6.39 -8.96
N LEU A 259 -13.16 -7.64 -8.93
CA LEU A 259 -13.42 -8.38 -7.69
C LEU A 259 -12.46 -9.55 -7.57
N ARG A 260 -11.73 -9.63 -6.46
CA ARG A 260 -10.87 -10.78 -6.14
C ARG A 260 -11.26 -11.35 -4.78
N ILE A 261 -11.25 -12.67 -4.67
CA ILE A 261 -11.49 -13.40 -3.42
C ILE A 261 -10.41 -14.47 -3.32
N ARG A 262 -9.49 -14.28 -2.37
CA ARG A 262 -8.33 -15.10 -2.14
C ARG A 262 -8.47 -15.82 -0.81
N ASN A 263 -8.40 -17.15 -0.84
CA ASN A 263 -8.43 -17.95 0.38
C ASN A 263 -7.01 -18.15 0.91
N ALA A 264 -6.77 -17.69 2.13
CA ALA A 264 -5.50 -17.80 2.85
C ALA A 264 -5.29 -19.18 3.51
N ASN A 265 -6.32 -20.02 3.54
CA ASN A 265 -6.23 -21.36 4.10
C ASN A 265 -5.82 -22.38 3.03
N LEU A 266 -4.95 -23.30 3.44
CA LEU A 266 -4.43 -24.40 2.61
C LEU A 266 -5.39 -25.59 2.54
N SER A 267 -6.41 -25.64 3.40
CA SER A 267 -7.36 -26.75 3.38
C SER A 267 -8.18 -26.75 2.08
N ASN A 268 -8.25 -27.91 1.41
CA ASN A 268 -9.13 -28.19 0.28
C ASN A 268 -10.60 -28.30 0.72
N ALA A 269 -11.12 -27.29 1.41
CA ALA A 269 -12.55 -27.23 1.68
C ALA A 269 -13.30 -27.22 0.35
N ASN A 270 -14.39 -27.98 0.26
CA ASN A 270 -15.22 -28.07 -0.93
C ASN A 270 -15.68 -26.66 -1.36
N ILE A 271 -15.16 -26.19 -2.49
CA ILE A 271 -15.43 -24.85 -3.03
C ILE A 271 -16.73 -24.79 -3.84
N GLU A 272 -17.30 -25.94 -4.22
CA GLU A 272 -18.43 -25.98 -5.14
C GLU A 272 -19.71 -25.30 -4.62
N PRO A 273 -20.09 -25.43 -3.34
CA PRO A 273 -21.22 -24.66 -2.81
C PRO A 273 -21.02 -23.15 -2.94
N PHE A 274 -19.78 -22.69 -2.83
CA PHE A 274 -19.44 -21.29 -3.03
C PHE A 274 -19.54 -20.88 -4.50
N PHE A 275 -19.11 -21.72 -5.44
CA PHE A 275 -19.24 -21.46 -6.88
C PHE A 275 -20.69 -21.39 -7.36
N GLU A 276 -21.57 -22.28 -6.88
CA GLU A 276 -22.99 -22.21 -7.23
C GLU A 276 -23.67 -20.97 -6.62
N ASN A 277 -23.31 -20.59 -5.39
CA ASN A 277 -23.75 -19.32 -4.82
C ASN A 277 -23.29 -18.13 -5.67
N VAL A 278 -22.01 -18.12 -6.09
CA VAL A 278 -21.44 -17.10 -6.96
C VAL A 278 -22.23 -17.00 -8.27
N LEU A 279 -22.48 -18.12 -8.95
CA LEU A 279 -23.23 -18.18 -10.19
C LEU A 279 -24.61 -17.53 -10.07
N SER A 280 -25.34 -17.81 -8.99
CA SER A 280 -26.69 -17.24 -8.78
C SER A 280 -26.70 -15.72 -8.55
N LEU A 281 -25.60 -15.15 -8.05
CA LEU A 281 -25.50 -13.74 -7.67
C LEU A 281 -24.74 -12.89 -8.69
N LEU A 282 -23.96 -13.53 -9.57
CA LEU A 282 -23.22 -12.88 -10.64
C LEU A 282 -24.05 -11.92 -11.52
N PRO A 283 -25.31 -12.22 -11.91
CA PRO A 283 -26.15 -11.28 -12.66
C PRO A 283 -26.39 -9.91 -12.00
N LYS A 284 -26.16 -9.79 -10.68
CA LYS A 284 -26.34 -8.51 -9.97
C LYS A 284 -25.23 -7.49 -10.29
N PHE A 285 -24.08 -7.94 -10.77
CA PHE A 285 -22.96 -7.05 -11.09
C PHE A 285 -23.14 -6.42 -12.47
N ARG A 286 -23.18 -5.09 -12.52
CA ARG A 286 -23.41 -4.33 -13.77
C ARG A 286 -22.12 -4.04 -14.53
N SER A 287 -21.00 -3.99 -13.81
CA SER A 287 -19.73 -3.47 -14.34
C SER A 287 -18.55 -4.42 -14.12
N LEU A 288 -18.79 -5.67 -13.71
CA LEU A 288 -17.73 -6.62 -13.36
C LEU A 288 -16.97 -7.07 -14.62
N ILE A 289 -15.74 -6.60 -14.78
CA ILE A 289 -14.86 -6.91 -15.92
C ILE A 289 -13.86 -8.01 -15.56
N ASN A 290 -13.30 -7.95 -14.35
CA ASN A 290 -12.30 -8.89 -13.87
C ASN A 290 -12.77 -9.54 -12.57
N PHE A 291 -12.89 -10.87 -12.59
CA PHE A 291 -13.26 -11.65 -11.42
C PHE A 291 -12.20 -12.72 -11.12
N SER A 292 -11.78 -12.80 -9.87
CA SER A 292 -10.82 -13.81 -9.43
C SER A 292 -11.26 -14.51 -8.17
N ILE A 293 -11.23 -15.84 -8.18
CA ILE A 293 -11.37 -16.68 -6.99
C ILE A 293 -10.17 -17.64 -6.95
N SER A 294 -9.31 -17.50 -5.94
CA SER A 294 -8.10 -18.33 -5.86
C SER A 294 -7.64 -18.61 -4.44
N HIS A 295 -6.65 -19.49 -4.29
CA HIS A 295 -5.90 -19.60 -3.04
C HIS A 295 -4.69 -18.67 -3.10
N ILE A 296 -4.23 -18.18 -1.94
CA ILE A 296 -2.98 -17.38 -1.87
C ILE A 296 -1.76 -18.23 -2.24
N TYR A 297 -1.81 -19.52 -1.94
CA TYR A 297 -0.76 -20.47 -2.24
C TYR A 297 -1.09 -21.22 -3.52
N ASN A 298 -0.08 -21.42 -4.36
CA ASN A 298 -0.22 -22.22 -5.58
C ASN A 298 -0.44 -23.67 -5.18
N MET A 299 -1.64 -24.17 -5.44
CA MET A 299 -1.97 -25.58 -5.29
C MET A 299 -1.64 -26.31 -6.60
N PRO A 300 -1.19 -27.57 -6.56
CA PRO A 300 -1.05 -28.37 -7.77
C PRO A 300 -2.41 -28.46 -8.48
N VAL A 301 -2.37 -28.36 -9.81
CA VAL A 301 -3.55 -28.33 -10.69
C VAL A 301 -3.51 -29.55 -11.58
N GLU A 302 -4.57 -30.35 -11.56
CA GLU A 302 -4.73 -31.48 -12.47
C GLU A 302 -5.45 -31.03 -13.75
N VAL A 303 -5.28 -31.76 -14.85
CA VAL A 303 -5.94 -31.43 -16.13
C VAL A 303 -7.46 -31.43 -16.00
N ALA A 304 -8.02 -32.34 -15.19
CA ALA A 304 -9.46 -32.41 -14.91
C ALA A 304 -9.98 -31.12 -14.24
N ASP A 305 -9.15 -30.43 -13.46
CA ASP A 305 -9.51 -29.15 -12.84
C ASP A 305 -9.64 -28.05 -13.89
N LEU A 306 -8.77 -28.05 -14.91
CA LEU A 306 -8.81 -27.07 -15.98
C LEU A 306 -10.08 -27.19 -16.82
N GLU A 307 -10.54 -28.41 -17.08
CA GLU A 307 -11.81 -28.62 -17.78
C GLU A 307 -13.00 -28.13 -16.94
N LYS A 308 -12.98 -28.37 -15.63
CA LYS A 308 -14.00 -27.85 -14.71
C LYS A 308 -14.00 -26.33 -14.66
N GLU A 309 -12.83 -25.72 -14.55
CA GLU A 309 -12.67 -24.26 -14.58
C GLU A 309 -13.18 -23.67 -15.88
N TYR A 310 -12.82 -24.26 -17.03
CA TYR A 310 -13.33 -23.83 -18.32
C TYR A 310 -14.87 -23.84 -18.36
N LYS A 311 -15.50 -24.95 -17.95
CA LYS A 311 -16.97 -25.05 -17.87
C LYS A 311 -17.58 -23.99 -16.95
N THR A 312 -16.96 -23.73 -15.80
CA THR A 312 -17.37 -22.68 -14.86
C THR A 312 -17.27 -21.29 -15.47
N VAL A 313 -16.14 -20.96 -16.11
CA VAL A 313 -15.92 -19.67 -16.78
C VAL A 313 -16.93 -19.43 -17.89
N VAL A 314 -17.21 -20.46 -18.71
CA VAL A 314 -18.22 -20.37 -19.78
C VAL A 314 -19.61 -20.08 -19.19
N ARG A 315 -20.02 -20.82 -18.15
CA ARG A 315 -21.32 -20.58 -17.46
C ARG A 315 -21.38 -19.15 -16.89
N TRP A 316 -20.30 -18.66 -16.27
CA TRP A 316 -20.23 -17.32 -15.68
C TRP A 316 -20.29 -16.22 -16.74
N GLY A 317 -19.62 -16.40 -17.87
CA GLY A 317 -19.66 -15.48 -19.01
C GLY A 317 -21.05 -15.34 -19.65
N GLN A 318 -21.85 -16.40 -19.62
CA GLN A 318 -23.23 -16.37 -20.13
C GLN A 318 -24.16 -15.51 -19.26
N VAL A 319 -23.90 -15.45 -17.94
CA VAL A 319 -24.74 -14.71 -16.99
C VAL A 319 -24.26 -13.28 -16.72
N VAL A 320 -22.98 -12.98 -16.97
CA VAL A 320 -22.40 -11.63 -16.84
C VAL A 320 -21.73 -11.23 -18.16
N PRO A 321 -22.45 -10.55 -19.06
CA PRO A 321 -21.91 -10.16 -20.36
C PRO A 321 -20.71 -9.21 -20.29
N THR A 322 -20.53 -8.50 -19.17
CA THR A 322 -19.41 -7.57 -18.96
C THR A 322 -18.12 -8.26 -18.51
N LEU A 323 -18.19 -9.54 -18.10
CA LEU A 323 -17.04 -10.29 -17.61
C LEU A 323 -16.08 -10.60 -18.76
N GLN A 324 -14.87 -10.06 -18.71
CA GLN A 324 -13.84 -10.26 -19.74
C GLN A 324 -12.72 -11.18 -19.27
N ILE A 325 -12.37 -11.11 -17.98
CA ILE A 325 -11.25 -11.83 -17.39
C ILE A 325 -11.74 -12.59 -16.17
N CYS A 326 -11.46 -13.89 -16.14
CA CYS A 326 -11.73 -14.74 -14.99
C CYS A 326 -10.46 -15.50 -14.57
N THR A 327 -10.13 -15.49 -13.28
CA THR A 327 -9.03 -16.29 -12.72
C THR A 327 -9.56 -17.18 -11.63
N LEU A 328 -9.36 -18.50 -11.75
CA LEU A 328 -9.86 -19.49 -10.82
C LEU A 328 -8.71 -20.14 -10.01
N ARG A 329 -8.95 -21.31 -9.44
CA ARG A 329 -8.06 -22.03 -8.51
C ARG A 329 -6.69 -22.32 -9.12
N SER A 330 -6.63 -22.56 -10.42
CA SER A 330 -5.40 -22.85 -11.16
C SER A 330 -4.47 -21.66 -11.32
N MET A 331 -4.94 -20.45 -10.96
CA MET A 331 -4.27 -19.18 -11.24
C MET A 331 -4.11 -18.87 -12.74
N LEU A 332 -4.71 -19.67 -13.63
CA LEU A 332 -4.78 -19.35 -15.05
C LEU A 332 -5.75 -18.20 -15.30
N CYS A 333 -5.36 -17.32 -16.21
CA CYS A 333 -6.16 -16.19 -16.65
C CYS A 333 -6.97 -16.58 -17.88
N TRP A 334 -8.27 -16.78 -17.69
CA TRP A 334 -9.21 -17.05 -18.76
C TRP A 334 -9.74 -15.74 -19.32
N ARG A 335 -9.56 -15.53 -20.63
CA ARG A 335 -10.10 -14.37 -21.35
C ARG A 335 -11.35 -14.79 -22.10
N LEU A 336 -12.48 -14.18 -21.77
CA LEU A 336 -13.72 -14.38 -22.50
C LEU A 336 -13.73 -13.48 -23.73
N VAL A 337 -13.90 -14.08 -24.91
CA VAL A 337 -14.05 -13.35 -26.17
C VAL A 337 -15.54 -13.24 -26.45
N VAL A 338 -16.11 -12.06 -26.21
CA VAL A 338 -17.47 -11.76 -26.65
C VAL A 338 -17.42 -11.56 -28.15
N LEU A 339 -17.80 -12.59 -28.90
CA LEU A 339 -18.03 -12.44 -30.33
C LEU A 339 -19.29 -11.60 -30.49
N HIS A 340 -19.11 -10.29 -30.67
CA HIS A 340 -20.15 -9.48 -31.29
C HIS A 340 -20.29 -10.01 -32.71
N LEU A 341 -21.18 -10.98 -32.90
CA LEU A 341 -21.77 -11.27 -34.21
C LEU A 341 -22.52 -9.99 -34.60
N THR A 342 -21.77 -9.02 -35.11
CA THR A 342 -22.32 -7.92 -35.88
C THR A 342 -22.97 -8.61 -37.05
N SER A 343 -24.30 -8.67 -37.01
CA SER A 343 -25.14 -9.16 -38.09
C SER A 343 -24.82 -8.31 -39.33
N PHE A 344 -23.90 -8.78 -40.16
CA PHE A 344 -23.77 -8.35 -41.55
C PHE A 344 -25.01 -8.89 -42.27
N LEU A 345 -26.08 -8.09 -42.26
CA LEU A 345 -27.22 -8.20 -43.15
C LEU A 345 -27.34 -6.89 -43.93
#